data_AF-A0A9N7NT02-F1
#
_entry.id   AF-A0A9N7NT02-F1
#
_cell.length_a   1.000
_cell.length_b   1.000
_cell.length_c   1.000
_cell.angle_alpha   90.00
_cell.angle_beta   90.00
_cell.angle_gamma   90.00
#
_symmetry.space_group_name_H-M   'P 1'
#
loop_
_entity.id
_entity.type
_entity.pdbx_description
1 polymer ?
#
loop_
_entity_poly.entity_id
_entity_poly.type
_entity_poly.pdbx_seq_one_letter_code
_entity_poly.pdbx_strand_id
1 'polypeptide(L)'
;MGESFTIQISSDLVRHLVEDAEKVKKKTRKPKPKISREPLQVPDDNSNLLKGPPSTGWPIQPPLYLQTRAPQQPTNAELEAIWSALEASERVVERLQKQEENMLNEVTQRAKELHDKEFKLPNSKPLPCLDEKDACVKCYKENTKDPLNCAQLVEGFAECARRVRQQVGAKNN
;
A
#
# COMPACT_ATOMS: atom_id res chain seq x y z
N MET A 1 -22.44 12.81 -33.97
CA MET A 1 -23.17 11.56 -33.67
C MET A 1 -22.68 11.08 -32.33
N GLY A 2 -23.51 11.16 -31.29
CA GLY A 2 -23.15 10.73 -29.93
C GLY A 2 -23.99 9.50 -29.58
N GLU A 3 -23.37 8.33 -29.54
CA GLU A 3 -24.02 7.09 -29.14
C GLU A 3 -24.13 7.06 -27.61
N SER A 4 -25.36 7.02 -27.12
CA SER A 4 -25.67 6.94 -25.68
C SER A 4 -25.60 5.47 -25.26
N PHE A 5 -24.48 5.07 -24.67
CA PHE A 5 -24.34 3.73 -24.09
C PHE A 5 -25.20 3.62 -22.83
N THR A 6 -26.39 3.02 -22.98
CA THR A 6 -27.23 2.63 -21.85
C THR A 6 -26.86 1.22 -21.45
N ILE A 7 -26.23 1.08 -20.28
CA ILE A 7 -25.92 -0.24 -19.71
C ILE A 7 -27.22 -0.78 -19.09
N GLN A 8 -27.75 -1.87 -19.64
CA GLN A 8 -28.85 -2.60 -19.03
C GLN A 8 -28.29 -3.66 -18.08
N ILE A 9 -28.58 -3.52 -16.79
CA ILE A 9 -28.20 -4.50 -15.78
C ILE A 9 -29.41 -5.41 -15.55
N SER A 10 -29.21 -6.72 -15.69
CA SER A 10 -30.29 -7.69 -15.43
C SER A 10 -30.58 -7.81 -13.94
N SER A 11 -31.86 -8.00 -13.58
CA SER A 11 -32.30 -8.22 -12.19
C SER A 11 -31.66 -9.46 -11.56
N ASP A 12 -31.30 -10.44 -12.38
CA ASP A 12 -30.72 -11.70 -11.94
C ASP A 12 -29.27 -11.53 -11.48
N LEU A 13 -28.50 -10.63 -12.12
CA LEU A 13 -27.15 -10.28 -11.68
C LEU A 13 -27.17 -9.62 -10.30
N VAL A 14 -28.12 -8.71 -10.07
CA VAL A 14 -28.29 -8.03 -8.79
C VAL A 14 -28.60 -9.04 -7.68
N ARG A 15 -29.43 -10.04 -7.96
CA ARG A 15 -29.77 -11.09 -6.99
C ARG A 15 -28.57 -11.96 -6.60
N HIS A 16 -27.76 -12.34 -7.59
CA HIS A 16 -26.56 -13.15 -7.35
C HIS A 16 -25.55 -12.44 -6.45
N LEU A 17 -25.33 -11.14 -6.67
CA LEU A 17 -24.40 -10.33 -5.88
C LEU A 17 -24.84 -10.19 -4.40
N VAL A 18 -26.15 -10.12 -4.16
CA VAL A 18 -26.71 -10.07 -2.79
C VAL A 18 -26.55 -11.42 -2.09
N GLU A 19 -26.76 -12.54 -2.78
CA GLU A 19 -26.59 -13.88 -2.19
C GLU A 19 -25.13 -14.21 -1.86
N ASP A 20 -24.18 -13.75 -2.67
CA ASP A 20 -22.75 -13.98 -2.41
C ASP A 20 -22.22 -13.12 -1.25
N ALA A 21 -22.77 -11.92 -1.04
CA ALA A 21 -22.42 -11.08 0.10
C ALA A 21 -22.83 -11.72 1.45
N GLU A 22 -23.90 -12.52 1.47
CA GLU A 22 -24.37 -13.22 2.67
C GLU A 22 -23.56 -14.49 2.99
N LYS A 23 -22.92 -15.12 2.00
CA LYS A 23 -22.09 -16.33 2.17
C LYS A 23 -20.68 -16.03 2.69
N VAL A 24 -20.22 -14.77 2.68
CA VAL A 24 -18.84 -14.37 3.01
C VAL A 24 -18.67 -13.95 4.49
N LYS A 25 -19.72 -14.01 5.32
CA LYS A 25 -19.60 -13.64 6.74
C LYS A 25 -19.08 -14.79 7.61
N LYS A 26 -17.82 -14.62 8.05
CA LYS A 26 -17.13 -15.18 9.24
C LYS A 26 -16.41 -16.53 9.11
N LYS A 27 -15.08 -16.46 8.85
CA LYS A 27 -14.08 -17.27 9.58
C LYS A 27 -12.82 -16.45 9.87
N THR A 28 -12.77 -15.85 11.06
CA THR A 28 -11.54 -15.27 11.64
C THR A 28 -10.56 -16.40 11.97
N ARG A 29 -9.42 -16.49 11.28
CA ARG A 29 -8.32 -17.42 11.65
C ARG A 29 -7.19 -16.65 12.32
N LYS A 30 -6.79 -17.11 13.52
CA LYS A 30 -5.66 -16.60 14.31
C LYS A 30 -4.29 -16.99 13.70
N PRO A 31 -3.21 -16.25 13.97
CA PRO A 31 -1.88 -16.52 13.39
C PRO A 31 -1.00 -17.36 14.33
N LYS A 32 -0.17 -18.27 13.77
CA LYS A 32 1.08 -18.81 14.37
C LYS A 32 1.91 -19.65 13.35
N PRO A 33 3.21 -19.95 13.60
CA PRO A 33 4.35 -19.45 12.82
C PRO A 33 5.20 -20.54 12.09
N LYS A 34 6.31 -20.09 11.50
CA LYS A 34 7.24 -20.68 10.49
C LYS A 34 7.92 -22.05 10.78
N ILE A 35 8.46 -22.64 9.68
CA ILE A 35 9.67 -23.54 9.54
C ILE A 35 9.39 -25.05 9.84
N SER A 36 9.88 -26.09 9.15
CA SER A 36 10.93 -26.31 8.11
C SER A 36 11.01 -27.81 7.70
N ARG A 37 11.37 -28.06 6.42
CA ARG A 37 12.21 -29.16 5.85
C ARG A 37 11.72 -30.63 5.79
N GLU A 38 11.84 -31.18 4.57
CA GLU A 38 11.88 -32.60 4.16
C GLU A 38 13.00 -33.38 4.87
N PRO A 39 12.94 -34.73 4.96
CA PRO A 39 13.61 -35.56 3.94
C PRO A 39 12.90 -36.89 3.58
N LEU A 40 13.21 -37.36 2.36
CA LEU A 40 13.02 -38.72 1.79
C LEU A 40 13.19 -39.87 2.80
N GLN A 41 12.44 -40.97 2.60
CA GLN A 41 12.98 -42.33 2.42
C GLN A 41 11.90 -43.38 2.03
N VAL A 42 12.28 -44.25 1.11
CA VAL A 42 11.58 -45.44 0.56
C VAL A 42 11.31 -46.54 1.60
N PRO A 43 10.41 -47.52 1.36
CA PRO A 43 10.90 -48.80 0.85
C PRO A 43 9.95 -49.60 -0.09
N ASP A 44 10.60 -50.60 -0.64
CA ASP A 44 10.29 -51.67 -1.60
C ASP A 44 9.26 -52.73 -1.15
N ASP A 45 8.91 -53.62 -2.10
CA ASP A 45 8.49 -55.03 -1.94
C ASP A 45 7.01 -55.43 -2.30
N ASN A 46 6.93 -55.98 -3.53
CA ASN A 46 6.43 -57.32 -3.90
C ASN A 46 4.93 -57.72 -3.85
N SER A 47 4.43 -57.98 -5.06
CA SER A 47 3.51 -59.04 -5.55
C SER A 47 2.69 -59.90 -4.56
N ASN A 48 1.35 -59.84 -4.64
CA ASN A 48 0.48 -60.85 -5.29
C ASN A 48 -0.99 -60.82 -4.83
N LEU A 49 -1.87 -60.82 -5.85
CA LEU A 49 -3.18 -61.48 -5.99
C LEU A 49 -4.37 -61.24 -5.02
N LEU A 50 -5.42 -60.69 -5.66
CA LEU A 50 -6.84 -61.13 -5.69
C LEU A 50 -7.91 -60.47 -4.78
N LYS A 51 -8.80 -59.77 -5.50
CA LYS A 51 -10.28 -59.80 -5.46
C LYS A 51 -11.03 -58.75 -4.62
N GLY A 52 -11.57 -57.75 -5.34
CA GLY A 52 -12.66 -56.86 -4.92
C GLY A 52 -13.45 -56.36 -6.15
N PRO A 53 -14.76 -56.06 -6.04
CA PRO A 53 -15.68 -55.80 -7.17
C PRO A 53 -15.39 -54.46 -7.89
N PRO A 54 -15.91 -54.25 -9.12
CA PRO A 54 -15.44 -53.16 -9.97
C PRO A 54 -15.85 -51.81 -9.39
N SER A 55 -14.88 -51.08 -8.85
CA SER A 55 -15.01 -49.64 -8.64
C SER A 55 -15.17 -49.00 -10.02
N THR A 56 -16.23 -48.21 -10.20
CA THR A 56 -16.48 -47.41 -11.39
C THR A 56 -15.34 -46.41 -11.55
N GLY A 57 -14.27 -46.84 -12.22
CA GLY A 57 -13.04 -46.07 -12.40
C GLY A 57 -13.23 -44.97 -13.44
N TRP A 58 -12.74 -43.78 -13.13
CA TRP A 58 -12.46 -42.75 -14.13
C TRP A 58 -11.47 -43.33 -15.15
N PRO A 59 -11.61 -43.02 -16.45
CA PRO A 59 -10.67 -43.53 -17.45
C PRO A 59 -9.30 -42.92 -17.18
N ILE A 60 -8.39 -43.72 -16.62
CA ILE A 60 -6.97 -43.39 -16.53
C ILE A 60 -6.42 -43.54 -17.95
N GLN A 61 -6.23 -42.41 -18.63
CA GLN A 61 -5.46 -42.39 -19.87
C GLN A 61 -4.00 -42.76 -19.58
N PRO A 62 -3.33 -43.52 -20.47
CA PRO A 62 -1.90 -43.74 -20.35
C PRO A 62 -1.16 -42.40 -20.50
N PRO A 63 -0.03 -42.17 -19.78
CA PRO A 63 0.73 -40.95 -19.94
C PRO A 63 1.25 -40.91 -21.37
N LEU A 64 0.69 -40.01 -22.18
CA LEU A 64 1.29 -39.64 -23.45
C LEU A 64 2.64 -39.03 -23.10
N TYR A 65 3.72 -39.76 -23.39
CA TYR A 65 5.05 -39.17 -23.45
C TYR A 65 4.96 -38.04 -24.46
N LEU A 66 4.83 -36.80 -23.97
CA LEU A 66 5.04 -35.61 -24.77
C LEU A 66 6.44 -35.75 -25.35
N GLN A 67 6.54 -35.95 -26.66
CA GLN A 67 7.78 -35.70 -27.38
C GLN A 67 8.19 -34.28 -27.00
N THR A 68 9.24 -34.17 -26.20
CA THR A 68 9.92 -32.90 -25.95
C THR A 68 10.42 -32.43 -27.30
N ARG A 69 9.67 -31.53 -27.94
CA ARG A 69 10.08 -30.90 -29.20
C ARG A 69 11.46 -30.32 -28.94
N ALA A 70 12.44 -30.71 -29.77
CA ALA A 70 13.78 -30.13 -29.72
C ALA A 70 13.65 -28.60 -29.68
N PRO A 71 14.48 -27.88 -28.90
CA PRO A 71 14.34 -26.43 -28.74
C PRO A 71 14.35 -25.78 -30.12
N GLN A 72 13.17 -25.40 -30.61
CA GLN A 72 13.07 -24.66 -31.85
C GLN A 72 13.57 -23.27 -31.50
N GLN A 73 14.67 -22.87 -32.14
CA GLN A 73 15.16 -21.51 -32.01
C GLN A 73 14.02 -20.58 -32.41
N PRO A 74 13.69 -19.58 -31.59
CA PRO A 74 12.62 -18.65 -31.90
C PRO A 74 12.90 -18.04 -33.28
N THR A 75 11.87 -18.01 -34.11
CA THR A 75 11.99 -17.39 -35.43
C THR A 75 12.20 -15.89 -35.25
N ASN A 76 12.93 -15.23 -36.15
CA ASN A 76 13.15 -13.78 -36.06
C ASN A 76 11.83 -13.01 -35.93
N ALA A 77 10.75 -13.49 -36.55
CA ALA A 77 9.42 -12.87 -36.43
C ALA A 77 8.83 -12.97 -35.01
N GLU A 78 9.05 -14.08 -34.29
CA GLU A 78 8.63 -14.21 -32.89
C GLU A 78 9.45 -13.30 -31.97
N LEU A 79 10.75 -13.13 -32.24
CA LEU A 79 11.58 -12.21 -31.50
C LEU A 79 11.13 -10.76 -31.69
N GLU A 80 10.90 -10.33 -32.93
CA GLU A 80 10.38 -8.97 -33.22
C GLU A 80 9.02 -8.72 -32.57
N ALA A 81 8.14 -9.72 -32.55
CA ALA A 81 6.86 -9.61 -31.86
C ALA A 81 7.02 -9.43 -30.34
N ILE A 82 8.00 -10.12 -29.73
CA ILE A 82 8.32 -9.95 -28.30
C ILE A 82 8.87 -8.55 -28.03
N TRP A 83 9.82 -8.06 -28.84
CA TRP A 83 10.37 -6.71 -28.69
C TRP A 83 9.30 -5.63 -28.82
N SER A 84 8.42 -5.77 -29.82
CA SER A 84 7.29 -4.84 -30.01
C SER A 84 6.33 -4.84 -28.81
N ALA A 85 6.04 -6.02 -28.24
CA ALA A 85 5.20 -6.12 -27.05
C ALA A 85 5.86 -5.48 -25.82
N LEU A 86 7.19 -5.61 -25.67
CA LEU A 86 7.94 -4.96 -24.59
C LEU A 86 7.90 -3.44 -24.74
N GLU A 87 8.17 -2.91 -25.93
CA GLU A 87 8.12 -1.46 -26.19
C GLU A 87 6.71 -0.90 -25.98
N ALA A 88 5.67 -1.62 -26.42
CA ALA A 88 4.29 -1.23 -26.19
C ALA A 88 3.96 -1.21 -24.68
N SER A 89 4.46 -2.20 -23.92
CA SER A 89 4.27 -2.27 -22.48
C SER A 89 4.96 -1.12 -21.75
N GLU A 90 6.20 -0.80 -22.13
CA GLU A 90 6.97 0.31 -21.57
C GLU A 90 6.24 1.66 -21.76
N ARG A 91 5.75 1.92 -22.98
CA ARG A 91 4.96 3.12 -23.29
C ARG A 91 3.67 3.23 -22.46
N VAL A 92 3.03 2.10 -22.14
CA VAL A 92 1.84 2.09 -21.28
C VAL A 92 2.23 2.39 -19.84
N VAL A 93 3.33 1.82 -19.34
CA VAL A 93 3.84 2.09 -18.00
C VAL A 93 4.20 3.57 -17.82
N GLU A 94 4.90 4.18 -18.77
CA GLU A 94 5.23 5.61 -18.72
C GLU A 94 3.97 6.49 -18.64
N ARG A 95 2.93 6.16 -19.42
CA ARG A 95 1.65 6.88 -19.39
C ARG A 95 0.95 6.74 -18.05
N LEU A 96 0.94 5.53 -17.48
CA LEU A 96 0.33 5.27 -16.17
C LEU A 96 1.08 5.98 -15.05
N GLN A 97 2.40 5.97 -15.06
CA GLN A 97 3.23 6.71 -14.10
C GLN A 97 2.93 8.21 -14.16
N LYS A 98 2.87 8.77 -15.37
CA LYS A 98 2.50 10.19 -15.54
C LYS A 98 1.09 10.50 -15.03
N GLN A 99 0.14 9.59 -15.24
CA GLN A 99 -1.22 9.74 -14.73
C GLN A 99 -1.25 9.67 -13.20
N GLU A 100 -0.52 8.74 -12.60
CA GLU A 100 -0.37 8.58 -11.16
C GLU A 100 0.21 9.84 -10.53
N GLU A 101 1.32 10.36 -11.07
CA GLU A 101 1.95 11.60 -10.59
C GLU A 101 0.99 12.80 -10.66
N ASN A 102 0.25 12.94 -11.77
CA ASN A 102 -0.72 14.02 -11.91
C ASN A 102 -1.86 13.89 -10.89
N MET A 103 -2.39 12.68 -10.69
CA MET A 103 -3.44 12.41 -9.71
C MET A 103 -2.94 12.66 -8.28
N LEU A 104 -1.70 12.26 -7.96
CA LEU A 104 -1.09 12.49 -6.65
C LEU A 104 -0.92 13.99 -6.39
N ASN A 105 -0.45 14.76 -7.38
CA ASN A 105 -0.33 16.20 -7.28
C ASN A 105 -1.69 16.87 -7.06
N GLU A 106 -2.72 16.45 -7.80
CA GLU A 106 -4.08 16.97 -7.66
C GLU A 106 -4.66 16.69 -6.26
N VAL A 107 -4.54 15.45 -5.77
CA VAL A 107 -5.03 15.06 -4.44
C VAL A 107 -4.28 15.82 -3.35
N THR A 108 -2.95 15.94 -3.49
CA THR A 108 -2.13 16.68 -2.52
C THR A 108 -2.52 18.15 -2.49
N GLN A 109 -2.74 18.77 -3.65
CA GLN A 109 -3.13 20.17 -3.74
C GLN A 109 -4.53 20.39 -3.15
N ARG A 110 -5.50 19.55 -3.51
CA ARG A 110 -6.87 19.61 -2.95
C ARG A 110 -6.87 19.38 -1.44
N ALA A 111 -6.06 18.45 -0.93
CA ALA A 111 -5.94 18.21 0.51
C ALA A 111 -5.35 19.43 1.24
N LYS A 112 -4.32 20.07 0.69
CA LYS A 112 -3.78 21.33 1.23
C LYS A 112 -4.83 22.43 1.24
N GLU A 113 -5.57 22.60 0.15
CA GLU A 113 -6.62 23.61 0.07
C GLU A 113 -7.75 23.37 1.07
N LEU A 114 -8.19 22.12 1.23
CA LEU A 114 -9.23 21.77 2.19
C LEU A 114 -8.75 22.01 3.62
N HIS A 115 -7.54 21.56 3.93
CA HIS A 115 -6.90 21.83 5.22
C HIS A 115 -6.80 23.33 5.50
N ASP A 116 -6.42 24.11 4.49
CA ASP A 116 -6.24 25.55 4.64
C ASP A 116 -7.54 26.33 4.75
N LYS A 117 -8.61 25.87 4.12
CA LYS A 117 -9.94 26.51 4.15
C LYS A 117 -10.77 26.11 5.37
N GLU A 118 -10.77 24.82 5.72
CA GLU A 118 -11.68 24.27 6.72
C GLU A 118 -11.02 24.03 8.08
N PHE A 119 -9.73 23.71 8.10
CA PHE A 119 -9.04 23.24 9.31
C PHE A 119 -8.03 24.25 9.88
N LYS A 120 -7.58 25.22 9.09
CA LYS A 120 -6.84 26.36 9.66
C LYS A 120 -7.82 27.23 10.44
N LEU A 121 -7.53 27.43 11.73
CA LEU A 121 -8.21 28.45 12.51
C LEU A 121 -8.01 29.81 11.81
N PRO A 122 -9.08 30.54 11.46
CA PRO A 122 -8.99 31.90 10.96
C PRO A 122 -8.16 32.73 11.94
N ASN A 123 -7.03 33.25 11.48
CA ASN A 123 -6.03 33.95 12.30
C ASN A 123 -5.40 33.07 13.40
N SER A 124 -4.63 32.06 12.98
CA SER A 124 -3.65 31.43 13.87
C SER A 124 -2.77 32.53 14.46
N LYS A 125 -2.97 32.87 15.73
CA LYS A 125 -2.13 33.84 16.44
C LYS A 125 -0.69 33.32 16.33
N PRO A 126 0.28 34.18 15.97
CA PRO A 126 1.68 33.77 15.94
C PRO A 126 2.04 33.18 17.30
N LEU A 127 2.84 32.11 17.29
CA LEU A 127 3.22 31.47 18.53
C LEU A 127 3.91 32.52 19.42
N PRO A 128 3.44 32.74 20.65
CA PRO A 128 4.04 33.74 21.51
C PRO A 128 5.45 33.30 21.90
N CYS A 129 6.36 34.27 22.03
CA CYS A 129 7.76 34.07 22.43
C CYS A 129 8.63 33.29 21.42
N LEU A 130 8.37 33.42 20.12
CA LEU A 130 9.13 32.74 19.08
C LEU A 130 10.59 33.18 19.05
N ASP A 131 10.86 34.47 19.17
CA ASP A 131 12.21 35.02 19.10
C ASP A 131 13.09 34.52 20.26
N GLU A 132 12.55 34.54 21.48
CA GLU A 132 13.25 34.04 22.67
C GLU A 132 13.45 32.51 22.60
N LYS A 133 12.46 31.78 22.06
CA LYS A 133 12.59 30.33 21.82
C LYS A 133 13.70 30.03 20.84
N ASP A 134 13.75 30.73 19.71
CA ASP A 134 14.74 30.50 18.67
C ASP A 134 16.15 30.90 19.12
N ALA A 135 16.27 31.97 19.92
CA ALA A 135 17.53 32.33 20.57
C ALA A 135 18.01 31.23 21.55
N CYS A 136 17.13 30.67 22.39
CA CYS A 136 17.47 29.56 23.27
C CYS A 136 17.97 28.34 22.50
N VAL A 137 17.23 27.92 21.48
CA VAL A 137 17.57 26.76 20.66
C VAL A 137 18.88 26.97 19.92
N LYS A 138 19.11 28.18 19.39
CA LYS A 138 20.37 28.54 18.73
C LYS A 138 21.55 28.46 19.70
N CYS A 139 21.41 29.02 20.91
CA CYS A 139 22.47 28.94 21.91
C CYS A 139 22.81 27.51 22.31
N TYR A 140 21.81 26.64 22.50
CA TYR A 140 22.06 25.24 22.83
C TYR A 140 22.74 24.46 21.69
N LYS A 141 22.44 24.80 20.43
CA LYS A 141 23.13 24.22 19.27
C LYS A 141 24.60 24.64 19.22
N GLU A 142 24.89 25.88 19.60
CA GLU A 142 26.25 26.42 19.62
C GLU A 142 27.06 25.96 20.85
N ASN A 143 26.40 25.74 22.00
CA ASN A 143 27.00 25.40 23.28
C ASN A 143 26.63 23.97 23.73
N THR A 144 26.94 22.97 22.91
CA THR A 144 26.63 21.56 23.21
C THR A 144 27.41 20.99 24.40
N LYS A 145 28.62 21.51 24.67
CA LYS A 145 29.48 21.07 25.78
C LYS A 145 29.14 21.76 27.10
N ASP A 146 28.74 23.03 27.05
CA ASP A 146 28.42 23.84 28.23
C ASP A 146 27.01 24.47 28.10
N PRO A 147 25.93 23.68 28.26
CA PRO A 147 24.56 24.15 28.08
C PRO A 147 24.15 25.27 29.07
N LEU A 148 24.86 25.39 30.19
CA LEU A 148 24.58 26.39 31.23
C LEU A 148 24.89 27.82 30.77
N ASN A 149 25.73 28.01 29.75
CA ASN A 149 25.99 29.34 29.18
C ASN A 149 24.72 29.96 28.55
N CYS A 150 23.71 29.15 28.25
CA CYS A 150 22.44 29.61 27.70
C CYS A 150 21.41 30.05 28.75
N ALA A 151 21.76 30.06 30.04
CA ALA A 151 20.84 30.32 31.14
C ALA A 151 20.07 31.65 31.01
N GLN A 152 20.74 32.73 30.59
CA GLN A 152 20.09 34.04 30.41
C GLN A 152 19.02 34.03 29.32
N LEU A 153 19.25 33.29 28.23
CA LEU A 153 18.27 33.17 27.15
C LEU A 153 17.05 32.36 27.60
N VAL A 154 17.29 31.30 28.38
CA VAL A 154 16.22 30.46 28.96
C VAL A 154 15.37 31.27 29.93
N GLU A 155 16.00 32.13 30.74
CA GLU A 155 15.29 33.04 31.64
C GLU A 155 14.42 34.02 30.87
N GLY A 156 14.95 34.63 29.80
CA GLY A 156 14.17 35.51 28.91
C GLY A 156 12.95 34.81 28.27
N PHE A 157 13.13 33.57 27.80
CA PHE A 157 12.01 32.76 27.28
C PHE A 157 10.98 32.44 28.37
N ALA A 158 11.44 32.09 29.58
CA ALA A 158 10.57 31.78 30.71
C ALA A 158 9.76 33.00 31.17
N GLU A 159 10.36 34.20 31.17
CA GLU A 159 9.66 35.45 31.44
C GLU A 159 8.61 35.75 30.38
N CYS A 160 8.96 35.68 29.09
CA CYS A 160 8.01 35.91 28.02
C CYS A 160 6.81 34.96 28.14
N ALA A 161 7.06 33.67 28.35
CA ALA A 161 6.02 32.67 28.51
C ALA A 161 5.12 32.96 29.74
N ARG A 162 5.71 33.47 30.83
CA ARG A 162 4.96 33.88 32.03
C ARG A 162 4.04 35.07 31.74
N ARG A 163 4.55 36.12 31.07
CA ARG A 163 3.77 37.31 30.69
C ARG A 163 2.60 36.94 29.78
N VAL A 164 2.82 36.05 28.82
CA VAL A 164 1.78 35.60 27.90
C VAL A 164 0.69 34.82 28.62
N ARG A 165 1.05 33.90 29.54
CA ARG A 165 0.06 33.17 30.35
C ARG A 165 -0.81 34.10 31.19
N GLN A 166 -0.21 35.13 31.79
CA GLN A 166 -0.95 36.14 32.56
C GLN A 166 -1.93 36.93 31.68
N GLN A 167 -1.52 37.32 30.47
CA GLN A 167 -2.39 38.04 29.53
C GLN A 167 -3.58 37.19 29.05
N VAL A 168 -3.41 35.88 28.87
CA VAL A 168 -4.53 34.99 28.50
C VAL A 168 -5.50 34.81 29.67
N GLY A 169 -4.98 34.66 30.90
CA GLY A 169 -5.82 34.55 32.10
C GLY A 169 -6.62 35.82 32.41
N ALA A 170 -6.02 36.99 32.19
CA ALA A 170 -6.67 38.29 32.41
C ALA A 170 -7.73 38.65 31.36
N LYS A 171 -7.70 38.02 30.18
CA LYS A 171 -8.66 38.31 29.08
C LYS A 171 -9.93 37.46 29.15
N ASN A 172 -9.96 36.46 30.03
CA ASN A 172 -11.05 35.50 30.20
C ASN A 172 -11.85 35.73 31.50
N ASN A 173 -11.66 36.87 32.16
CA ASN A 173 -12.31 37.29 33.40
C ASN A 173 -12.82 38.73 33.21
#